data_AF-A0A1E3XG75-F1
#
_entry.id   AF-A0A1E3XG75-F1
#
_cell.length_a   1.000
_cell.length_b   1.000
_cell.length_c   1.000
_cell.angle_alpha   90.00
_cell.angle_beta   90.00
_cell.angle_gamma   90.00
#
_symmetry.space_group_name_H-M   'P 1'
#
loop_
_entity.id
_entity.type
_entity.pdbx_description
1 polymer ?
#
loop_
_entity_poly.entity_id
_entity_poly.type
_entity_poly.pdbx_seq_one_letter_code
_entity_poly.pdbx_strand_id
1 'polypeptide(L)'
;MTKNIIFGVTGSIAAFKAAEIVSRLKSHGFDITVIMTESSQKFIKPLTFRTLSQNKVITDLFVADDVYDLQHVSLADKADIVVIAPATANIIGKLASGIADDALTCVVMASNKLVLIVPAMDDRMYTNPITQMNVKKLQEIGYKFIGPEKGRLASGRVGIGRMANVELVIQSIIRELEDKPYQETDILVTHSNDFAEQKILMQKIRLKIKRKKGCEDLPLPRYMSQAASGMDLYAAVENHTILEKNEIKLIPTGIFIALPFGYEAQVRPRSGLALKYGITLVNSPGTIDSDYRGEIGVILCNQGKDKFVVERGMRIAQLVVQPVMHAELEEVIELEDTHRGEGGFGHTGH
;
A
#
# COMPACT_ATOMS: atom_id res chain seq x y z
N MET A 1 18.36 18.51 -11.33
CA MET A 1 18.96 19.00 -10.06
C MET A 1 19.35 17.80 -9.22
N THR A 2 20.45 17.88 -8.47
CA THR A 2 20.82 16.84 -7.51
C THR A 2 19.75 16.74 -6.42
N LYS A 3 19.24 15.53 -6.18
CA LYS A 3 18.22 15.26 -5.17
C LYS A 3 18.87 15.15 -3.79
N ASN A 4 18.25 15.75 -2.79
CA ASN A 4 18.75 15.85 -1.42
C ASN A 4 18.01 14.87 -0.50
N ILE A 5 18.77 14.05 0.23
CA ILE A 5 18.26 13.06 1.17
C ILE A 5 18.67 13.45 2.59
N ILE A 6 17.70 13.60 3.48
CA ILE A 6 17.98 13.58 4.92
C ILE A 6 17.96 12.13 5.38
N PHE A 7 19.07 11.66 5.93
CA PHE A 7 19.23 10.27 6.35
C PHE A 7 19.40 10.16 7.87
N GLY A 8 18.31 9.82 8.58
CA GLY A 8 18.26 9.59 10.00
C GLY A 8 18.76 8.20 10.40
N VAL A 9 19.71 8.14 11.34
CA VAL A 9 20.23 6.88 11.90
C VAL A 9 19.87 6.80 13.37
N THR A 10 19.23 5.69 13.79
CA THR A 10 18.81 5.48 15.19
C THR A 10 19.53 4.30 15.85
N GLY A 11 19.41 4.19 17.18
CA GLY A 11 20.17 3.26 18.03
C GLY A 11 19.76 1.79 17.89
N SER A 12 20.14 1.16 16.79
CA SER A 12 19.95 -0.27 16.52
C SER A 12 21.27 -0.90 16.11
N ILE A 13 21.45 -2.20 16.40
CA ILE A 13 22.61 -2.96 15.90
C ILE A 13 22.68 -2.92 14.37
N ALA A 14 21.56 -2.73 13.67
CA ALA A 14 21.53 -2.58 12.22
C ALA A 14 22.13 -1.26 11.72
N ALA A 15 22.59 -0.35 12.58
CA ALA A 15 23.14 0.95 12.19
C ALA A 15 24.40 0.82 11.31
N PHE A 16 25.16 -0.29 11.38
CA PHE A 16 26.27 -0.50 10.44
C PHE A 16 25.79 -0.66 8.99
N LYS A 17 24.57 -1.18 8.75
CA LYS A 17 23.99 -1.29 7.39
C LYS A 17 23.67 0.07 6.79
N ALA A 18 23.39 1.08 7.63
CA ALA A 18 23.16 2.44 7.17
C ALA A 18 24.40 3.03 6.48
N ALA A 19 25.61 2.65 6.91
CA ALA A 19 26.84 3.08 6.24
C ALA A 19 26.89 2.60 4.78
N GLU A 20 26.54 1.33 4.54
CA GLU A 20 26.46 0.77 3.18
C GLU A 20 25.39 1.49 2.34
N ILE A 21 24.21 1.74 2.90
CA ILE A 21 23.13 2.47 2.23
C ILE A 21 23.58 3.88 1.83
N VAL A 22 24.16 4.64 2.76
CA VAL A 22 24.63 6.02 2.50
C VAL A 22 25.73 6.02 1.44
N SER A 23 26.71 5.10 1.54
CA SER A 23 27.79 4.98 0.56
C SER A 23 27.24 4.75 -0.86
N ARG A 24 26.32 3.78 -1.00
CA ARG A 24 25.75 3.44 -2.30
C ARG A 24 24.86 4.54 -2.85
N LEU A 25 24.01 5.17 -2.04
CA LEU A 25 23.22 6.32 -2.48
C LEU A 25 24.13 7.49 -2.92
N LYS A 26 25.25 7.73 -2.23
CA LYS A 26 26.22 8.75 -2.66
C LYS A 26 26.83 8.41 -4.02
N SER A 27 27.13 7.15 -4.29
CA SER A 27 27.59 6.69 -5.62
C SER A 27 26.53 6.85 -6.72
N HIS A 28 25.24 6.91 -6.38
CA HIS A 28 24.17 7.24 -7.34
C HIS A 28 23.98 8.75 -7.54
N GLY A 29 24.84 9.59 -6.93
CA GLY A 29 24.85 11.03 -7.14
C GLY A 29 23.89 11.82 -6.24
N PHE A 30 23.25 11.19 -5.26
CA PHE A 30 22.43 11.91 -4.28
C PHE A 30 23.27 12.76 -3.34
N ASP A 31 22.78 13.94 -2.96
CA ASP A 31 23.33 14.67 -1.82
C ASP A 31 22.67 14.19 -0.53
N ILE A 32 23.48 13.89 0.49
CA ILE A 32 23.00 13.18 1.68
C ILE A 32 23.47 13.94 2.92
N THR A 33 22.52 14.41 3.72
CA THR A 33 22.81 14.92 5.07
C THR A 33 22.39 13.88 6.10
N VAL A 34 23.34 13.40 6.89
CA VAL A 34 23.06 12.37 7.91
C VAL A 34 22.76 13.02 9.24
N ILE A 35 21.69 12.57 9.90
CA ILE A 35 21.34 12.95 11.27
C ILE A 35 21.39 11.71 12.16
N MET A 36 22.19 11.77 13.22
CA MET A 36 22.41 10.65 14.13
C MET A 36 21.79 10.94 15.49
N THR A 37 20.94 10.05 15.99
CA THR A 37 20.50 10.14 17.40
C THR A 37 21.67 9.84 18.33
N GLU A 38 21.67 10.35 19.56
CA GLU A 38 22.72 10.07 20.55
C GLU A 38 22.96 8.56 20.73
N SER A 39 21.89 7.76 20.75
CA SER A 39 21.98 6.30 20.86
C SER A 39 22.62 5.64 19.64
N SER A 40 22.44 6.19 18.42
CA SER A 40 23.07 5.65 17.21
C SER A 40 24.60 5.80 17.22
N GLN A 41 25.11 6.86 17.83
CA GLN A 41 26.55 7.16 17.93
C GLN A 41 27.33 6.16 18.82
N LYS A 42 26.60 5.34 19.58
CA LYS A 42 27.12 4.23 20.40
C LYS A 42 27.33 2.95 19.57
N PHE A 43 26.68 2.82 18.41
CA PHE A 43 26.85 1.68 17.48
C PHE A 43 27.84 1.96 16.36
N ILE A 44 27.84 3.18 15.83
CA ILE A 44 28.69 3.61 14.71
C ILE A 44 29.05 5.08 14.90
N LYS A 45 30.28 5.49 14.59
CA LYS A 45 30.75 6.86 14.86
C LYS A 45 30.39 7.83 13.73
N PRO A 46 30.12 9.12 14.03
CA PRO A 46 29.80 10.13 13.02
C PRO A 46 30.85 10.26 11.90
N LEU A 47 32.13 10.01 12.22
CA LEU A 47 33.21 10.07 11.24
C LEU A 47 32.95 9.18 10.02
N THR A 48 32.39 7.97 10.22
CA THR A 48 32.06 7.06 9.11
C THR A 48 31.08 7.72 8.14
N PHE A 49 30.02 8.33 8.66
CA PHE A 49 29.02 8.99 7.81
C PHE A 49 29.52 10.28 7.17
N ARG A 50 30.41 11.05 7.84
CA ARG A 50 31.03 12.23 7.22
C ARG A 50 31.83 11.85 5.97
N THR A 51 32.61 10.78 6.05
CA THR A 51 33.39 10.28 4.92
C THR A 51 32.50 9.76 3.80
N LEU A 52 31.47 8.96 4.12
CA LEU A 52 30.62 8.31 3.10
C LEU A 52 29.65 9.27 2.43
N SER A 53 29.08 10.23 3.17
CA SER A 53 28.16 11.25 2.61
C SER A 53 28.90 12.40 1.93
N GLN A 54 30.18 12.60 2.27
CA GLN A 54 30.96 13.81 1.94
C GLN A 54 30.25 15.10 2.39
N ASN A 55 29.52 15.03 3.50
CA ASN A 55 28.74 16.12 4.05
C ASN A 55 28.87 16.18 5.59
N LYS A 56 28.40 17.27 6.20
CA LYS A 56 28.30 17.38 7.66
C LYS A 56 27.33 16.32 8.19
N VAL A 57 27.62 15.83 9.40
CA VAL A 57 26.76 14.89 10.12
C VAL A 57 26.25 15.59 11.37
N ILE A 58 24.93 15.67 11.50
CA ILE A 58 24.25 16.33 12.62
C ILE A 58 24.11 15.31 13.74
N THR A 59 24.61 15.65 14.92
CA THR A 59 24.67 14.72 16.07
C THR A 59 23.92 15.23 17.31
N ASP A 60 23.57 16.50 17.33
CA ASP A 60 22.87 17.18 18.43
C ASP A 60 22.09 18.37 17.84
N LEU A 61 20.98 18.74 18.48
CA LEU A 61 20.12 19.88 18.15
C LEU A 61 20.83 21.22 18.38
N PHE A 62 21.77 21.28 19.33
CA PHE A 62 22.40 22.51 19.80
C PHE A 62 23.85 22.68 19.35
N VAL A 63 24.34 21.92 18.36
CA VAL A 63 25.71 22.11 17.86
C VAL A 63 25.80 23.48 17.20
N ALA A 64 26.44 24.40 17.92
CA ALA A 64 26.80 25.73 17.47
C ALA A 64 27.81 25.63 16.31
N ASP A 65 27.33 25.87 15.09
CA ASP A 65 28.12 26.59 14.11
C ASP A 65 27.63 28.05 14.17
N ASP A 66 28.55 29.01 14.13
CA ASP A 66 28.42 30.44 14.48
C ASP A 66 27.43 31.29 13.65
N VAL A 67 26.35 30.70 13.15
CA VAL A 67 25.29 31.40 12.43
C VAL A 67 23.98 31.03 13.08
N TYR A 68 23.38 32.03 13.75
CA TYR A 68 21.96 32.08 14.11
C TYR A 68 21.14 31.82 12.84
N ASP A 69 20.85 30.56 12.55
CA ASP A 69 19.98 30.20 11.44
C ASP A 69 19.14 29.00 11.84
N LEU A 70 17.89 28.99 11.39
CA LEU A 70 16.87 27.99 11.69
C LEU A 70 17.23 26.65 11.02
N GLN A 71 18.29 25.99 11.48
CA GLN A 71 18.93 24.87 10.80
C GLN A 71 17.98 23.68 10.55
N HIS A 72 17.03 23.40 11.45
CA HIS A 72 16.08 22.29 11.27
C HIS A 72 15.01 22.57 10.21
N VAL A 73 14.52 23.80 10.10
CA VAL A 73 13.54 24.20 9.06
C VAL A 73 14.23 24.30 7.71
N SER A 74 15.37 24.98 7.63
CA SER A 74 16.16 25.12 6.40
C SER A 74 16.64 23.77 5.85
N LEU A 75 17.01 22.83 6.73
CA LEU A 75 17.38 21.49 6.31
C LEU A 75 16.15 20.72 5.81
N ALA A 76 15.02 20.78 6.53
CA ALA A 76 13.79 20.11 6.13
C ALA A 76 13.28 20.60 4.76
N ASP A 77 13.37 21.90 4.47
CA ASP A 77 12.95 22.50 3.20
C ASP A 77 13.80 22.04 2.02
N LYS A 78 15.11 21.83 2.23
CA LYS A 78 16.06 21.39 1.20
C LYS A 78 15.89 19.93 0.81
N ALA A 79 15.28 19.10 1.67
CA ALA A 79 15.12 17.68 1.40
C ALA A 79 14.13 17.42 0.27
N ASP A 80 14.43 16.43 -0.57
CA ASP A 80 13.44 15.82 -1.46
C ASP A 80 12.74 14.64 -0.75
N ILE A 81 13.45 13.95 0.15
CA ILE A 81 12.93 12.86 0.98
C ILE A 81 13.64 12.79 2.34
N VAL A 82 12.93 12.33 3.37
CA VAL A 82 13.51 11.99 4.68
C VAL A 82 13.49 10.47 4.86
N VAL A 83 14.64 9.86 5.13
CA VAL A 83 14.78 8.41 5.34
C VAL A 83 15.26 8.16 6.77
N ILE A 84 14.63 7.24 7.50
CA ILE A 84 15.07 6.81 8.83
C ILE A 84 15.43 5.34 8.80
N ALA A 85 16.72 5.02 8.81
CA ALA A 85 17.23 3.67 8.60
C ALA A 85 18.54 3.44 9.38
N PRO A 86 18.56 2.51 10.36
CA PRO A 86 17.42 1.82 10.94
C PRO A 86 16.54 2.76 11.78
N ALA A 87 15.25 2.45 11.86
CA ALA A 87 14.28 3.06 12.76
C ALA A 87 13.95 2.12 13.94
N THR A 88 14.27 2.57 15.15
CA THR A 88 13.92 1.87 16.40
C THR A 88 12.45 2.09 16.79
N ALA A 89 11.92 1.26 17.70
CA ALA A 89 10.59 1.50 18.28
C ALA A 89 10.48 2.90 18.93
N ASN A 90 11.58 3.39 19.51
CA ASN A 90 11.64 4.69 20.15
C ASN A 90 11.38 5.84 19.18
N ILE A 91 12.08 5.89 18.03
CA ILE A 91 11.85 6.97 17.05
C ILE A 91 10.43 6.90 16.47
N ILE A 92 9.93 5.69 16.20
CA ILE A 92 8.56 5.49 15.71
C ILE A 92 7.55 6.02 16.73
N GLY A 93 7.74 5.74 18.03
CA GLY A 93 6.89 6.25 19.09
C GLY A 93 6.94 7.76 19.27
N LYS A 94 8.14 8.35 19.20
CA LYS A 94 8.32 9.82 19.25
C LYS A 94 7.57 10.51 18.11
N LEU A 95 7.79 10.05 16.87
CA LEU A 95 7.13 10.62 15.69
C LEU A 95 5.62 10.46 15.74
N ALA A 96 5.12 9.27 16.08
CA ALA A 96 3.69 9.02 16.22
C ALA A 96 3.04 9.89 17.31
N SER A 97 3.81 10.34 18.30
CA SER A 97 3.32 11.17 19.41
C SER A 97 3.59 12.67 19.22
N GLY A 98 4.23 13.08 18.11
CA GLY A 98 4.61 14.47 17.87
C GLY A 98 5.72 14.98 18.81
N ILE A 99 6.58 14.10 19.32
CA ILE A 99 7.71 14.46 20.19
C ILE A 99 8.89 14.88 19.31
N ALA A 100 9.31 16.14 19.45
CA ALA A 100 10.41 16.77 18.73
C ALA A 100 11.52 17.21 19.71
N ASP A 101 12.21 16.24 20.30
CA ASP A 101 13.18 16.44 21.40
C ASP A 101 14.64 16.22 20.98
N ASP A 102 14.90 15.88 19.71
CA ASP A 102 16.24 15.76 19.13
C ASP A 102 16.27 16.27 17.68
N ALA A 103 17.47 16.49 17.12
CA ALA A 103 17.63 17.05 15.77
C ALA A 103 16.85 16.27 14.69
N LEU A 104 16.81 14.94 14.77
CA LEU A 104 16.11 14.10 13.79
C LEU A 104 14.60 14.30 13.90
N THR A 105 14.04 14.22 15.11
CA THR A 105 12.60 14.41 15.32
C THR A 105 12.14 15.82 15.00
N CYS A 106 12.93 16.86 15.31
CA CYS A 106 12.64 18.24 14.92
C CYS A 106 12.57 18.41 13.40
N VAL A 107 13.53 17.84 12.67
CA VAL A 107 13.56 17.91 11.20
C VAL A 107 12.37 17.18 10.58
N VAL A 108 12.04 15.98 11.08
CA VAL A 108 10.86 15.24 10.59
C VAL A 108 9.57 16.02 10.85
N MET A 109 9.43 16.62 12.04
CA MET A 109 8.24 17.41 12.40
C MET A 109 8.13 18.73 11.62
N ALA A 110 9.24 19.31 11.18
CA ALA A 110 9.27 20.52 10.35
C ALA A 110 9.13 20.21 8.85
N SER A 111 9.28 18.96 8.42
CA SER A 111 9.29 18.57 7.02
C SER A 111 7.88 18.32 6.48
N ASN A 112 7.62 18.79 5.26
CA ASN A 112 6.44 18.44 4.46
C ASN A 112 6.74 17.39 3.38
N LYS A 113 7.92 16.77 3.42
CA LYS A 113 8.40 15.81 2.43
C LYS A 113 7.98 14.39 2.79
N LEU A 114 8.07 13.48 1.83
CA LEU A 114 7.86 12.06 2.08
C LEU A 114 8.86 11.57 3.14
N VAL A 115 8.35 10.86 4.15
CA VAL A 115 9.15 10.22 5.19
C VAL A 115 9.10 8.70 5.01
N LEU A 116 10.27 8.09 4.88
CA LEU A 116 10.47 6.66 4.68
C LEU A 116 11.14 6.04 5.91
N ILE A 117 10.46 5.11 6.57
CA ILE A 117 10.90 4.48 7.81
C ILE A 117 11.32 3.03 7.53
N VAL A 118 12.51 2.64 7.99
CA VAL A 118 13.03 1.26 7.84
C VAL A 118 13.19 0.64 9.23
N PRO A 119 12.17 -0.06 9.76
CA PRO A 119 12.20 -0.57 11.13
C PRO A 119 13.30 -1.60 11.36
N ALA A 120 13.94 -1.56 12.53
CA ALA A 120 14.89 -2.58 12.97
C ALA A 120 14.89 -2.74 14.50
N MET A 121 14.29 -3.83 14.99
CA MET A 121 14.14 -4.13 16.42
C MET A 121 13.90 -5.62 16.67
N ASP A 122 13.84 -6.04 17.93
CA ASP A 122 13.50 -7.41 18.29
C ASP A 122 12.01 -7.73 17.98
N ASP A 123 11.68 -9.02 17.82
CA ASP A 123 10.33 -9.46 17.43
C ASP A 123 9.25 -8.96 18.37
N ARG A 124 9.47 -9.10 19.68
CA ARG A 124 8.53 -8.66 20.71
C ARG A 124 8.36 -7.16 20.74
N MET A 125 9.39 -6.41 20.34
CA MET A 125 9.30 -4.95 20.23
C MET A 125 8.49 -4.54 19.00
N TYR A 126 8.71 -5.22 17.86
CA TYR A 126 7.97 -4.93 16.64
C TYR A 126 6.49 -5.31 16.78
N THR A 127 6.20 -6.54 17.22
CA THR A 127 4.82 -7.03 17.40
C THR A 127 4.13 -6.45 18.64
N ASN A 128 4.78 -5.56 19.39
CA ASN A 128 4.14 -4.89 20.52
C ASN A 128 2.96 -4.04 20.02
N PRO A 129 1.77 -4.13 20.65
CA PRO A 129 0.60 -3.35 20.24
C PRO A 129 0.86 -1.85 20.14
N ILE A 130 1.67 -1.27 21.04
CA ILE A 130 2.02 0.16 21.03
C ILE A 130 2.82 0.49 19.77
N THR A 131 3.83 -0.31 19.45
CA THR A 131 4.64 -0.12 18.23
C THR A 131 3.75 -0.24 16.99
N GLN A 132 2.89 -1.24 16.92
CA GLN A 132 1.98 -1.43 15.78
C GLN A 132 0.98 -0.28 15.62
N MET A 133 0.44 0.24 16.72
CA MET A 133 -0.42 1.44 16.70
C MET A 133 0.34 2.67 16.17
N ASN A 134 1.60 2.86 16.60
CA ASN A 134 2.43 3.96 16.14
C ASN A 134 2.79 3.85 14.65
N VAL A 135 3.18 2.65 14.19
CA VAL A 135 3.43 2.35 12.77
C VAL A 135 2.20 2.69 11.94
N LYS A 136 1.03 2.19 12.35
CA LYS A 136 -0.22 2.42 11.65
C LYS A 136 -0.58 3.91 11.59
N LYS A 137 -0.47 4.62 12.71
CA LYS A 137 -0.74 6.07 12.79
C LYS A 137 0.13 6.85 11.82
N LEU A 138 1.42 6.51 11.72
CA LEU A 138 2.34 7.15 10.79
C LEU A 138 2.02 6.81 9.32
N GLN A 139 1.63 5.56 9.03
CA GLN A 139 1.18 5.17 7.68
C GLN A 139 -0.07 5.94 7.25
N GLU A 140 -1.04 6.13 8.15
CA GLU A 140 -2.29 6.85 7.87
C GLU A 140 -2.05 8.33 7.48
N ILE A 141 -0.95 8.94 7.93
CA ILE A 141 -0.56 10.32 7.59
C ILE A 141 0.45 10.39 6.42
N GLY A 142 0.66 9.28 5.70
CA GLY A 142 1.45 9.25 4.47
C GLY A 142 2.90 8.81 4.63
N TYR A 143 3.35 8.40 5.82
CA TYR A 143 4.71 7.89 5.99
C TYR A 143 4.80 6.49 5.37
N LYS A 144 5.87 6.21 4.64
CA LYS A 144 6.11 4.90 4.03
C LYS A 144 7.03 4.05 4.91
N PHE A 145 6.82 2.73 4.90
CA PHE A 145 7.61 1.78 5.68
C PHE A 145 8.23 0.72 4.77
N ILE A 146 9.48 0.34 5.03
CA ILE A 146 10.17 -0.74 4.33
C ILE A 146 10.59 -1.81 5.33
N GLY A 147 10.05 -3.02 5.16
CA GLY A 147 10.20 -4.10 6.13
C GLY A 147 9.45 -3.81 7.44
N PRO A 148 9.88 -4.38 8.57
CA PRO A 148 11.04 -5.26 8.74
C PRO A 148 10.79 -6.65 8.13
N GLU A 149 11.87 -7.42 7.97
CA GLU A 149 11.84 -8.80 7.49
C GLU A 149 11.82 -9.80 8.65
N LYS A 150 11.36 -11.02 8.34
CA LYS A 150 11.53 -12.19 9.21
C LYS A 150 12.93 -12.75 9.04
N GLY A 151 13.63 -13.02 10.14
CA GLY A 151 14.95 -13.63 10.09
C GLY A 151 15.55 -13.83 11.48
N ARG A 152 16.81 -14.26 11.52
CA ARG A 152 17.56 -14.36 12.78
C ARG A 152 17.84 -12.95 13.33
N LEU A 153 17.45 -12.72 14.58
CA LEU A 153 17.60 -11.47 15.30
C LEU A 153 18.83 -11.51 16.22
N ALA A 154 19.24 -10.34 16.72
CA ALA A 154 20.36 -10.23 17.66
C ALA A 154 20.09 -10.97 18.99
N SER A 155 18.83 -11.17 19.35
CA SER A 155 18.43 -12.00 20.51
C SER A 155 18.65 -13.50 20.29
N GLY A 156 19.11 -13.92 19.11
CA GLY A 156 19.29 -15.33 18.73
C GLY A 156 18.02 -16.01 18.22
N ARG A 157 16.85 -15.38 18.42
CA ARG A 157 15.55 -15.87 17.95
C ARG A 157 15.33 -15.62 16.46
N VAL A 158 14.41 -16.36 15.87
CA VAL A 158 13.92 -16.12 14.51
C VAL A 158 12.55 -15.47 14.60
N GLY A 159 12.40 -14.28 14.07
CA GLY A 159 11.17 -13.49 14.16
C GLY A 159 11.16 -12.32 13.20
N ILE A 160 10.03 -11.62 13.12
CA ILE A 160 9.88 -10.39 12.35
C ILE A 160 10.53 -9.23 13.12
N GLY A 161 11.27 -8.34 12.46
CA GLY A 161 11.94 -7.22 13.14
C GLY A 161 13.35 -6.93 12.63
N ARG A 162 13.91 -7.82 11.81
CA ARG A 162 15.19 -7.60 11.14
C ARG A 162 15.03 -6.47 10.14
N MET A 163 15.95 -5.51 10.13
CA MET A 163 15.99 -4.47 9.08
C MET A 163 15.94 -5.13 7.70
N ALA A 164 15.14 -4.54 6.80
CA ALA A 164 15.08 -4.93 5.40
C ALA A 164 16.47 -5.00 4.75
N ASN A 165 16.60 -5.80 3.69
CA ASN A 165 17.82 -5.88 2.91
C ASN A 165 18.24 -4.49 2.38
N VAL A 166 19.54 -4.22 2.37
CA VAL A 166 20.13 -2.95 1.92
C VAL A 166 19.72 -2.61 0.48
N GLU A 167 19.70 -3.61 -0.41
CA GLU A 167 19.30 -3.44 -1.81
C GLU A 167 17.86 -2.95 -1.92
N LEU A 168 16.94 -3.61 -1.22
CA LEU A 168 15.52 -3.24 -1.20
C LEU A 168 15.31 -1.81 -0.69
N VAL A 169 16.07 -1.41 0.34
CA VAL A 169 16.01 -0.04 0.88
C VAL A 169 16.49 0.97 -0.15
N ILE A 170 17.64 0.74 -0.79
CA ILE A 170 18.20 1.63 -1.81
C ILE A 170 17.24 1.77 -2.99
N GLN A 171 16.79 0.66 -3.56
CA GLN A 171 15.86 0.65 -4.71
C GLN A 171 14.56 1.38 -4.38
N SER A 172 14.06 1.22 -3.15
CA SER A 172 12.86 1.94 -2.72
C SER A 172 13.10 3.44 -2.62
N ILE A 173 14.24 3.88 -2.07
CA ILE A 173 14.58 5.31 -1.99
C ILE A 173 14.71 5.92 -3.39
N ILE A 174 15.44 5.24 -4.29
CA ILE A 174 15.63 5.68 -5.68
C ILE A 174 14.28 5.81 -6.39
N ARG A 175 13.42 4.79 -6.28
CA ARG A 175 12.07 4.80 -6.87
C ARG A 175 11.24 6.00 -6.43
N GLU A 176 11.26 6.34 -5.15
CA GLU A 176 10.52 7.50 -4.62
C GLU A 176 11.10 8.84 -5.10
N LEU A 177 12.37 8.87 -5.51
CA LEU A 177 13.04 10.08 -6.00
C LEU A 177 13.01 10.23 -7.52
N GLU A 178 12.80 9.13 -8.26
CA GLU A 178 12.88 9.08 -9.73
C GLU A 178 11.52 9.01 -10.46
N ASP A 179 10.40 8.91 -9.74
CA ASP A 179 9.03 8.96 -10.31
C ASP A 179 8.77 7.95 -11.45
N LYS A 180 9.46 6.80 -11.45
CA LYS A 180 9.31 5.73 -12.45
C LYS A 180 8.56 4.51 -11.90
N PRO A 181 7.52 3.99 -12.59
CA PRO A 181 6.89 2.73 -12.24
C PRO A 181 7.83 1.54 -12.54
N TYR A 182 7.96 0.60 -11.59
CA TYR A 182 8.71 -0.65 -11.83
C TYR A 182 7.83 -1.65 -12.57
N GLN A 183 8.40 -2.33 -13.57
CA GLN A 183 7.77 -3.46 -14.26
C GLN A 183 7.79 -4.70 -13.34
N GLU A 184 6.65 -5.37 -13.22
CA GLU A 184 6.45 -6.61 -12.45
C GLU A 184 7.24 -7.79 -13.05
N THR A 185 8.52 -7.91 -12.74
CA THR A 185 9.19 -9.21 -12.69
C THR A 185 10.32 -9.10 -11.66
N ASP A 186 10.36 -10.06 -10.74
CA ASP A 186 11.40 -10.27 -9.71
C ASP A 186 11.20 -9.63 -8.33
N ILE A 187 10.07 -9.90 -7.65
CA ILE A 187 10.11 -10.04 -6.17
C ILE A 187 9.24 -11.21 -5.70
N LEU A 188 9.91 -12.31 -5.33
CA LEU A 188 9.41 -13.33 -4.42
C LEU A 188 9.30 -12.74 -3.01
N VAL A 189 8.15 -12.17 -2.66
CA VAL A 189 7.83 -11.83 -1.26
C VAL A 189 7.33 -13.09 -0.55
N THR A 190 8.14 -13.63 0.35
CA THR A 190 7.72 -14.64 1.33
C THR A 190 7.16 -13.93 2.56
N HIS A 191 5.83 -13.88 2.71
CA HIS A 191 5.21 -13.60 4.01
C HIS A 191 4.29 -14.75 4.44
N SER A 192 4.69 -15.35 5.56
CA SER A 192 4.00 -16.39 6.32
C SER A 192 2.61 -15.95 6.78
N ASN A 193 1.66 -16.88 6.64
CA ASN A 193 0.27 -16.83 7.09
C ASN A 193 0.09 -16.41 8.56
N ASP A 194 -0.58 -15.29 8.81
CA ASP A 194 -1.45 -15.14 9.99
C ASP A 194 -2.62 -14.18 9.67
N PHE A 195 -3.81 -14.74 9.48
CA PHE A 195 -5.01 -14.06 8.97
C PHE A 195 -5.70 -13.15 10.00
N ALA A 196 -5.24 -13.13 11.25
CA ALA A 196 -5.88 -12.39 12.34
C ALA A 196 -5.57 -10.88 12.33
N GLU A 197 -4.36 -10.47 11.91
CA GLU A 197 -3.93 -9.05 11.93
C GLU A 197 -4.47 -8.23 10.74
N GLN A 198 -4.98 -8.87 9.69
CA GLN A 198 -5.51 -8.22 8.49
C GLN A 198 -6.87 -7.50 8.69
N LYS A 199 -7.45 -7.49 9.90
CA LYS A 199 -8.77 -6.89 10.18
C LYS A 199 -8.82 -5.36 10.08
N ILE A 200 -7.65 -4.70 10.07
CA ILE A 200 -7.49 -3.28 10.44
C ILE A 200 -7.10 -2.37 9.25
N LEU A 201 -6.86 -2.91 8.05
CA LEU A 201 -6.33 -2.15 6.89
C LEU A 201 -7.31 -1.95 5.72
N MET A 202 -8.60 -2.20 5.90
CA MET A 202 -9.62 -1.89 4.89
C MET A 202 -10.31 -0.57 5.25
N GLN A 203 -10.17 0.46 4.40
CA GLN A 203 -10.96 1.67 4.50
C GLN A 203 -12.45 1.29 4.46
N LYS A 204 -13.18 1.62 5.53
CA LYS A 204 -14.61 1.32 5.64
C LYS A 204 -15.41 2.53 5.18
N ILE A 205 -16.14 2.35 4.09
CA ILE A 205 -17.18 3.30 3.67
C ILE A 205 -18.56 2.82 4.14
N ARG A 206 -19.48 3.75 4.40
CA ARG A 206 -20.88 3.42 4.64
C ARG A 206 -21.63 3.40 3.31
N LEU A 207 -21.98 2.21 2.84
CA LEU A 207 -22.85 2.03 1.68
C LEU A 207 -24.31 2.00 2.13
N LYS A 208 -25.14 2.87 1.55
CA LYS A 208 -26.60 2.82 1.76
C LYS A 208 -27.17 1.74 0.83
N ILE A 209 -28.00 0.85 1.36
CA ILE A 209 -28.63 -0.25 0.61
C ILE A 209 -30.10 -0.36 0.96
N LYS A 210 -30.93 -0.65 -0.04
CA LYS A 210 -32.37 -0.88 0.07
C LYS A 210 -32.71 -2.21 -0.60
N ARG A 211 -33.63 -2.98 -0.01
CA ARG A 211 -34.22 -4.17 -0.63
C ARG A 211 -35.50 -3.81 -1.40
N LYS A 212 -35.75 -4.52 -2.50
CA LYS A 212 -37.05 -4.56 -3.16
C LYS A 212 -38.07 -5.21 -2.22
N LYS A 213 -39.32 -4.74 -2.28
CA LYS A 213 -40.44 -5.38 -1.58
C LYS A 213 -40.61 -6.82 -2.08
N GLY A 214 -40.75 -7.79 -1.18
CA GLY A 214 -40.82 -9.23 -1.53
C GLY A 214 -39.46 -9.91 -1.65
N CYS A 215 -38.37 -9.27 -1.21
CA CYS A 215 -37.02 -9.83 -1.13
C CYS A 215 -36.45 -9.80 0.30
N GLU A 216 -37.32 -9.66 1.31
CA GLU A 216 -36.95 -9.60 2.72
C GLU A 216 -36.37 -10.92 3.24
N ASP A 217 -36.72 -12.03 2.60
CA ASP A 217 -36.18 -13.38 2.83
C ASP A 217 -34.72 -13.52 2.39
N LEU A 218 -34.24 -12.67 1.48
CA LEU A 218 -32.88 -12.74 0.95
C LEU A 218 -31.86 -11.98 1.82
N PRO A 219 -30.67 -12.56 2.08
CA PRO A 219 -29.62 -11.86 2.81
C PRO A 219 -29.12 -10.63 2.05
N LEU A 220 -28.71 -9.60 2.78
CA LEU A 220 -27.93 -8.51 2.17
C LEU A 220 -26.55 -9.05 1.72
N PRO A 221 -25.92 -8.41 0.73
CA PRO A 221 -24.54 -8.73 0.37
C PRO A 221 -23.62 -8.65 1.58
N ARG A 222 -22.73 -9.64 1.71
CA ARG A 222 -21.78 -9.71 2.82
C ARG A 222 -20.43 -10.23 2.36
N TYR A 223 -19.37 -9.76 3.02
CA TYR A 223 -18.04 -10.33 2.92
C TYR A 223 -18.02 -11.70 3.60
N MET A 224 -17.59 -12.73 2.85
CA MET A 224 -17.58 -14.12 3.35
C MET A 224 -16.36 -14.46 4.19
N SER A 225 -15.30 -13.66 4.09
CA SER A 225 -14.12 -13.73 4.94
C SER A 225 -13.65 -12.31 5.26
N GLN A 226 -12.80 -12.20 6.27
CA GLN A 226 -12.29 -10.92 6.75
C GLN A 226 -11.42 -10.18 5.71
N ALA A 227 -10.79 -10.92 4.80
CA ALA A 227 -9.94 -10.39 3.73
C ALA A 227 -10.65 -10.39 2.35
N ALA A 228 -11.95 -10.70 2.30
CA ALA A 228 -12.69 -10.73 1.05
C ALA A 228 -12.81 -9.31 0.48
N SER A 229 -12.40 -9.14 -0.79
CA SER A 229 -12.56 -7.88 -1.53
C SER A 229 -14.00 -7.63 -1.99
N GLY A 230 -14.79 -8.69 -2.18
CA GLY A 230 -16.15 -8.64 -2.69
C GLY A 230 -17.20 -9.21 -1.73
N MET A 231 -18.42 -8.69 -1.85
CA MET A 231 -19.62 -9.19 -1.17
C MET A 231 -20.41 -10.10 -2.11
N ASP A 232 -20.81 -11.29 -1.65
CA ASP A 232 -21.64 -12.18 -2.48
C ASP A 232 -22.99 -11.52 -2.80
N LEU A 233 -23.39 -11.53 -4.08
CA LEU A 233 -24.71 -11.14 -4.57
C LEU A 233 -25.60 -12.36 -4.78
N TYR A 234 -26.86 -12.24 -4.38
CA TYR A 234 -27.83 -13.33 -4.38
C TYR A 234 -28.87 -13.13 -5.49
N ALA A 235 -29.31 -14.22 -6.12
CA ALA A 235 -30.37 -14.20 -7.11
C ALA A 235 -31.74 -13.98 -6.46
N ALA A 236 -32.48 -12.98 -6.93
CA ALA A 236 -33.84 -12.66 -6.48
C ALA A 236 -34.91 -13.09 -7.49
N VAL A 237 -34.69 -14.23 -8.15
CA VAL A 237 -35.70 -14.88 -9.01
C VAL A 237 -36.88 -15.39 -8.16
N GLU A 238 -38.05 -15.62 -8.76
CA GLU A 238 -39.24 -16.08 -8.03
C GLU A 238 -39.04 -17.50 -7.46
N ASN A 239 -38.70 -18.46 -8.31
CA ASN A 239 -38.39 -19.85 -7.91
C ASN A 239 -37.00 -20.24 -8.42
N HIS A 240 -36.87 -20.38 -9.73
CA HIS A 240 -35.60 -20.62 -10.41
C HIS A 240 -35.64 -20.04 -11.83
N THR A 241 -34.47 -19.97 -12.46
CA THR A 241 -34.30 -19.60 -13.87
C THR A 241 -33.26 -20.53 -14.48
N ILE A 242 -33.57 -21.12 -15.63
CA ILE A 242 -32.64 -21.99 -16.35
C ILE A 242 -31.81 -21.13 -17.31
N LEU A 243 -30.49 -21.28 -17.28
CA LEU A 243 -29.57 -20.77 -18.30
C LEU A 243 -29.12 -21.95 -19.19
N GLU A 244 -29.61 -21.97 -20.42
CA GLU A 244 -29.12 -22.91 -21.44
C GLU A 244 -27.69 -22.57 -21.88
N LYS A 245 -27.02 -23.51 -22.53
CA LYS A 245 -25.66 -23.28 -23.06
C LYS A 245 -25.66 -22.09 -24.03
N ASN A 246 -24.69 -21.19 -23.87
CA ASN A 246 -24.52 -19.90 -24.54
C ASN A 246 -25.65 -18.88 -24.30
N GLU A 247 -26.59 -19.17 -23.42
CA GLU A 247 -27.67 -18.24 -23.10
C GLU A 247 -27.18 -17.12 -22.18
N ILE A 248 -27.68 -15.91 -22.44
CA ILE A 248 -27.45 -14.72 -21.63
C ILE A 248 -28.77 -14.33 -20.98
N LYS A 249 -28.78 -14.16 -19.66
CA LYS A 249 -29.96 -13.68 -18.91
C LYS A 249 -29.58 -12.65 -17.87
N LEU A 250 -30.41 -11.63 -17.75
CA LEU A 250 -30.38 -10.69 -16.64
C LEU A 250 -31.06 -11.33 -15.42
N ILE A 251 -30.28 -11.56 -14.36
CA ILE A 251 -30.78 -12.10 -13.10
C ILE A 251 -30.90 -10.94 -12.09
N PRO A 252 -32.10 -10.66 -11.55
CA PRO A 252 -32.29 -9.61 -10.56
C PRO A 252 -31.64 -10.00 -9.23
N THR A 253 -31.20 -9.01 -8.46
CA THR A 253 -30.65 -9.22 -7.11
C THR A 253 -31.59 -8.74 -6.00
N GLY A 254 -32.65 -7.99 -6.33
CA GLY A 254 -33.57 -7.44 -5.34
C GLY A 254 -32.96 -6.34 -4.48
N ILE A 255 -31.78 -5.81 -4.82
CA ILE A 255 -31.09 -4.77 -4.05
C ILE A 255 -30.85 -3.50 -4.89
N PHE A 256 -30.85 -2.37 -4.18
CA PHE A 256 -30.56 -1.04 -4.68
C PHE A 256 -29.50 -0.44 -3.76
N ILE A 257 -28.50 0.24 -4.31
CA ILE A 257 -27.46 0.90 -3.51
C ILE A 257 -27.41 2.39 -3.82
N ALA A 258 -26.91 3.16 -2.86
CA ALA A 258 -26.48 4.52 -3.07
C ALA A 258 -25.03 4.64 -2.60
N LEU A 259 -24.14 4.69 -3.60
CA LEU A 259 -22.70 4.86 -3.40
C LEU A 259 -22.39 6.32 -3.04
N PRO A 260 -21.39 6.58 -2.19
CA PRO A 260 -20.83 7.91 -2.01
C PRO A 260 -20.20 8.42 -3.31
N PHE A 261 -20.16 9.75 -3.48
CA PHE A 261 -19.43 10.37 -4.59
C PHE A 261 -17.94 10.00 -4.55
N GLY A 262 -17.32 9.81 -5.71
CA GLY A 262 -15.92 9.37 -5.85
C GLY A 262 -15.71 7.85 -5.74
N TYR A 263 -16.79 7.06 -5.72
CA TYR A 263 -16.73 5.59 -5.69
C TYR A 263 -17.62 4.97 -6.76
N GLU A 264 -17.20 3.84 -7.30
CA GLU A 264 -18.03 2.95 -8.11
C GLU A 264 -18.14 1.58 -7.42
N ALA A 265 -19.13 0.78 -7.83
CA ALA A 265 -19.15 -0.63 -7.50
C ALA A 265 -19.03 -1.48 -8.77
N GLN A 266 -18.33 -2.60 -8.64
CA GLN A 266 -18.09 -3.55 -9.72
C GLN A 266 -18.72 -4.90 -9.39
N VAL A 267 -19.56 -5.38 -10.29
CA VAL A 267 -20.12 -6.73 -10.25
C VAL A 267 -19.18 -7.66 -11.00
N ARG A 268 -18.60 -8.63 -10.29
CA ARG A 268 -17.62 -9.58 -10.82
C ARG A 268 -18.14 -11.02 -10.79
N PRO A 269 -17.71 -11.90 -11.71
CA PRO A 269 -17.98 -13.33 -11.67
C PRO A 269 -17.45 -13.97 -10.39
N ARG A 270 -18.11 -15.06 -9.97
CA ARG A 270 -17.61 -15.94 -8.91
C ARG A 270 -16.76 -17.03 -9.55
N SER A 271 -15.48 -17.11 -9.19
CA SER A 271 -14.54 -18.10 -9.72
C SER A 271 -15.05 -19.54 -9.59
N GLY A 272 -15.74 -19.85 -8.50
CA GLY A 272 -16.34 -21.18 -8.29
C GLY A 272 -17.44 -21.53 -9.30
N LEU A 273 -18.25 -20.56 -9.74
CA LEU A 273 -19.27 -20.80 -10.76
C LEU A 273 -18.65 -20.85 -12.17
N ALA A 274 -17.69 -19.97 -12.44
CA ALA A 274 -16.96 -19.97 -13.71
C ALA A 274 -16.22 -21.29 -13.92
N LEU A 275 -15.47 -21.78 -12.93
CA LEU A 275 -14.68 -23.00 -13.04
C LEU A 275 -15.54 -24.26 -13.11
N LYS A 276 -16.59 -24.37 -12.28
CA LYS A 276 -17.38 -25.61 -12.16
C LYS A 276 -18.44 -25.75 -13.23
N TYR A 277 -19.02 -24.64 -13.67
CA TYR A 277 -20.22 -24.64 -14.50
C TYR A 277 -20.09 -23.77 -15.75
N GLY A 278 -18.95 -23.09 -15.97
CA GLY A 278 -18.77 -22.17 -17.09
C GLY A 278 -19.62 -20.91 -16.99
N ILE A 279 -20.11 -20.55 -15.80
CA ILE A 279 -20.95 -19.35 -15.62
C ILE A 279 -20.10 -18.11 -15.42
N THR A 280 -20.30 -17.11 -16.27
CA THR A 280 -19.60 -15.82 -16.22
C THR A 280 -20.58 -14.66 -16.38
N LEU A 281 -20.06 -13.43 -16.34
CA LEU A 281 -20.80 -12.21 -16.64
C LEU A 281 -20.31 -11.66 -17.98
N VAL A 282 -21.22 -11.37 -18.90
CA VAL A 282 -20.86 -10.88 -20.24
C VAL A 282 -20.19 -9.51 -20.17
N ASN A 283 -20.63 -8.67 -19.24
CA ASN A 283 -20.13 -7.31 -19.05
C ASN A 283 -19.10 -7.22 -17.92
N SER A 284 -18.35 -8.29 -17.60
CA SER A 284 -17.42 -8.28 -16.45
C SER A 284 -16.20 -7.36 -16.67
N PRO A 285 -15.83 -6.50 -15.70
CA PRO A 285 -16.60 -6.15 -14.51
C PRO A 285 -17.80 -5.26 -14.85
N GLY A 286 -18.98 -5.58 -14.30
CA GLY A 286 -20.18 -4.77 -14.51
C GLY A 286 -20.15 -3.55 -13.60
N THR A 287 -19.98 -2.36 -14.16
CA THR A 287 -19.88 -1.10 -13.40
C THR A 287 -21.25 -0.60 -12.92
N ILE A 288 -21.27 -0.10 -11.68
CA ILE A 288 -22.41 0.58 -11.04
C ILE A 288 -21.90 1.95 -10.59
N ASP A 289 -22.37 2.99 -11.28
CA ASP A 289 -21.96 4.37 -11.03
C ASP A 289 -22.55 4.94 -9.74
N SER A 290 -21.91 5.99 -9.22
CA SER A 290 -22.29 6.60 -7.94
C SER A 290 -23.67 7.28 -7.94
N ASP A 291 -24.17 7.64 -9.12
CA ASP A 291 -25.46 8.27 -9.37
C ASP A 291 -26.57 7.27 -9.75
N TYR A 292 -26.23 6.00 -10.02
CA TYR A 292 -27.21 4.95 -10.31
C TYR A 292 -28.03 4.58 -9.07
N ARG A 293 -29.36 4.51 -9.22
CA ARG A 293 -30.30 4.16 -8.14
C ARG A 293 -31.28 3.04 -8.51
N GLY A 294 -31.10 2.42 -9.67
CA GLY A 294 -31.92 1.29 -10.11
C GLY A 294 -31.59 -0.01 -9.39
N GLU A 295 -32.36 -1.06 -9.70
CA GLU A 295 -32.09 -2.41 -9.19
C GLU A 295 -30.76 -2.91 -9.77
N ILE A 296 -29.91 -3.51 -8.96
CA ILE A 296 -28.69 -4.17 -9.45
C ILE A 296 -29.10 -5.48 -10.12
N GLY A 297 -28.75 -5.63 -11.39
CA GLY A 297 -28.93 -6.87 -12.14
C GLY A 297 -27.59 -7.50 -12.52
N VAL A 298 -27.56 -8.82 -12.63
CA VAL A 298 -26.38 -9.59 -13.02
C VAL A 298 -26.63 -10.22 -14.39
N ILE A 299 -25.84 -9.85 -15.40
CA ILE A 299 -25.97 -10.39 -16.76
C ILE A 299 -25.16 -11.70 -16.85
N LEU A 300 -25.78 -12.80 -16.44
CA LEU A 300 -25.12 -14.12 -16.47
C LEU A 300 -25.09 -14.68 -17.89
N CYS A 301 -24.00 -15.36 -18.22
CA CYS A 301 -23.84 -16.18 -19.42
C CYS A 301 -23.37 -17.57 -19.04
N ASN A 302 -23.97 -18.59 -19.65
CA ASN A 302 -23.53 -19.96 -19.49
C ASN A 302 -22.63 -20.39 -20.65
N GLN A 303 -21.32 -20.42 -20.42
CA GLN A 303 -20.33 -20.96 -21.35
C GLN A 303 -20.00 -22.44 -21.06
N GLY A 304 -20.71 -23.06 -20.11
CA GLY A 304 -20.57 -24.45 -19.74
C GLY A 304 -21.13 -25.42 -20.78
N LYS A 305 -20.99 -26.72 -20.48
CA LYS A 305 -21.50 -27.79 -21.35
C LYS A 305 -22.97 -28.11 -21.06
N ASP A 306 -23.37 -28.01 -19.79
CA ASP A 306 -24.69 -28.37 -19.29
C ASP A 306 -25.54 -27.12 -19.01
N LYS A 307 -26.86 -27.28 -19.01
CA LYS A 307 -27.76 -26.23 -18.52
C LYS A 307 -27.50 -25.93 -17.04
N PHE A 308 -27.62 -24.67 -16.65
CA PHE A 308 -27.40 -24.22 -15.28
C PHE A 308 -28.69 -23.66 -14.69
N VAL A 309 -29.06 -24.12 -13.49
CA VAL A 309 -30.27 -23.66 -12.81
C VAL A 309 -29.90 -22.63 -11.76
N VAL A 310 -30.32 -21.39 -11.96
CA VAL A 310 -30.20 -20.31 -10.99
C VAL A 310 -31.40 -20.35 -10.05
N GLU A 311 -31.20 -20.77 -8.81
CA GLU A 311 -32.24 -20.81 -7.79
C GLU A 311 -32.33 -19.48 -7.03
N ARG A 312 -33.52 -19.17 -6.48
CA ARG A 312 -33.68 -18.03 -5.56
C ARG A 312 -32.71 -18.17 -4.39
N GLY A 313 -32.01 -17.08 -4.04
CA GLY A 313 -30.99 -17.07 -2.98
C GLY A 313 -29.67 -17.71 -3.37
N MET A 314 -29.49 -18.17 -4.62
CA MET A 314 -28.20 -18.63 -5.09
C MET A 314 -27.21 -17.46 -5.18
N ARG A 315 -25.98 -17.68 -4.73
CA ARG A 315 -24.90 -16.70 -4.86
C ARG A 315 -24.36 -16.70 -6.28
N ILE A 316 -24.63 -15.64 -7.04
CA ILE A 316 -24.41 -15.61 -8.50
C ILE A 316 -23.26 -14.72 -8.95
N ALA A 317 -22.94 -13.66 -8.20
CA ALA A 317 -21.87 -12.71 -8.49
C ALA A 317 -21.26 -12.19 -7.19
N GLN A 318 -20.26 -11.33 -7.28
CA GLN A 318 -19.71 -10.59 -6.14
C GLN A 318 -19.60 -9.11 -6.45
N LEU A 319 -19.92 -8.25 -5.48
CA LEU A 319 -19.84 -6.80 -5.58
C LEU A 319 -18.56 -6.30 -4.88
N VAL A 320 -17.70 -5.58 -5.61
CA VAL A 320 -16.49 -4.92 -5.08
C VAL A 320 -16.71 -3.42 -5.15
N VAL A 321 -16.43 -2.67 -4.10
CA VAL A 321 -16.52 -1.19 -4.13
C VAL A 321 -15.13 -0.59 -4.16
N GLN A 322 -14.90 0.41 -5.01
CA GLN A 322 -13.59 1.03 -5.17
C GLN A 322 -13.69 2.54 -5.45
N PRO A 323 -12.65 3.33 -5.09
CA PRO A 323 -12.57 4.72 -5.49
C PRO A 323 -12.42 4.86 -7.00
N VAL A 324 -12.94 5.95 -7.56
CA VAL A 324 -12.84 6.31 -8.98
C VAL A 324 -11.86 7.47 -9.13
N MET A 325 -11.00 7.39 -10.15
CA MET A 325 -10.16 8.51 -10.58
C MET A 325 -10.79 9.14 -11.82
N HIS A 326 -10.83 10.47 -11.86
CA HIS A 326 -11.20 11.21 -13.07
C HIS A 326 -9.94 11.70 -13.76
N ALA A 327 -9.76 11.33 -15.03
CA ALA A 327 -8.68 11.86 -15.86
C ALA A 327 -9.12 13.20 -16.47
N GLU A 328 -8.24 14.20 -16.42
CA GLU A 328 -8.32 15.37 -17.29
C GLU A 328 -7.65 15.00 -18.62
N LEU A 329 -8.36 15.21 -19.73
CA LEU A 329 -7.85 14.89 -21.06
C LEU A 329 -7.09 16.11 -21.61
N GLU A 330 -5.82 15.92 -21.92
CA GLU A 330 -4.99 16.88 -22.65
C GLU A 330 -4.78 16.36 -24.08
N GLU A 331 -5.29 17.10 -25.07
CA GLU A 331 -5.08 16.77 -26.48
C GLU A 331 -3.71 17.27 -26.93
N VAL A 332 -2.87 16.35 -27.41
CA VAL A 332 -1.52 16.64 -27.92
C VAL A 332 -1.39 16.14 -29.36
N ILE A 333 -0.51 16.79 -30.14
CA ILE A 333 -0.26 16.42 -31.55
C ILE A 333 0.53 15.10 -31.64
N GLU A 334 1.42 14.87 -30.67
CA GLU A 334 2.25 13.67 -30.58
C GLU A 334 2.32 13.20 -29.12
N LEU A 335 2.25 11.88 -28.91
CA LEU A 335 2.51 11.25 -27.60
C LEU A 335 4.01 11.01 -27.44
N GLU A 336 4.50 10.97 -26.20
CA GLU A 336 5.91 10.66 -25.93
C GLU A 336 6.28 9.24 -26.39
N ASP A 337 7.48 9.09 -26.95
CA ASP A 337 8.03 7.79 -27.33
C ASP A 337 8.19 6.88 -26.11
N THR A 338 7.69 5.65 -26.22
CA THR A 338 7.94 4.60 -25.22
C THR A 338 8.68 3.44 -25.86
N HIS A 339 9.42 2.67 -25.05
CA HIS A 339 10.17 1.49 -25.51
C HIS A 339 9.28 0.41 -26.17
N ARG A 340 7.96 0.47 -25.96
CA ARG A 340 6.97 -0.42 -26.60
C ARG A 340 6.38 0.16 -27.88
N GLY A 341 6.36 1.49 -28.02
CA GLY A 341 5.90 2.21 -29.22
C GLY A 341 4.56 1.70 -29.77
N GLU A 342 4.47 1.57 -31.09
CA GLU A 342 3.31 1.03 -31.82
C GLU A 342 3.16 -0.51 -31.75
N GLY A 343 3.92 -1.20 -30.91
CA GLY A 343 3.83 -2.64 -30.75
C GLY A 343 2.42 -3.06 -30.32
N GLY A 344 1.65 -3.60 -31.27
CA GLY A 344 0.21 -3.84 -31.15
C GLY A 344 -0.22 -4.77 -29.99
N PHE A 345 -1.54 -4.92 -29.86
CA PHE A 345 -2.17 -5.82 -28.89
C PHE A 345 -1.64 -7.26 -29.06
N GLY A 346 -1.01 -7.81 -28.02
CA GLY A 346 -0.57 -9.21 -27.97
C GLY A 346 0.91 -9.49 -28.25
N HIS A 347 1.79 -8.49 -28.33
CA HIS A 347 3.20 -8.67 -28.73
C HIS A 347 4.18 -9.29 -27.71
N THR A 348 3.70 -10.03 -26.71
CA THR A 348 4.54 -10.91 -25.88
C THR A 348 3.96 -12.31 -25.91
N GLY A 349 4.29 -13.08 -26.96
CA GLY A 349 3.77 -14.44 -27.10
C GLY A 349 4.44 -15.27 -28.20
N HIS A 350 5.61 -15.82 -27.89
CA HIS A 350 5.97 -17.18 -28.28
C HIS A 350 6.27 -17.98 -27.01
#